data_AF-A0A0R2BB03-F1
#
_entry.id   AF-A0A0R2BB03-F1
#
_cell.length_a   1.000
_cell.length_b   1.000
_cell.length_c   1.000
_cell.angle_alpha   90.00
_cell.angle_beta   90.00
_cell.angle_gamma   90.00
#
_symmetry.space_group_name_H-M   'P 1'
#
loop_
_entity.id
_entity.type
_entity.pdbx_description
1 polymer ?
#
loop_
_entity_poly.entity_id
_entity_poly.type
_entity_poly.pdbx_seq_one_letter_code
_entity_poly.pdbx_strand_id
1 'polypeptide(L)'
;MKTTVIGYPRIGSHRELKFAEQKYFKQTVSADELAQTASVLRQENRGTVSGAGIDQLPSNDFSYYDTTLDTAFLLNIVPKRYKDLNLSSLDEYFAEARGYQGDKGDVTALSMKKWFNTNYHYIVPEFDDDTDIKLVGTKVFDEFKEAKNAGITTRPVLVGPYTLLKLSAYKGSKRPADFAATLVKAMMPYSVNWLT
;
A
#
# COMPACT_ATOMS: atom_id res chain seq x y z
N MET A 1 -19.21 -25.19 3.46
CA MET A 1 -18.46 -24.19 4.24
C MET A 1 -17.58 -23.43 3.27
N LYS A 2 -17.49 -22.10 3.32
CA LYS A 2 -16.54 -21.32 2.49
C LYS A 2 -15.23 -21.13 3.23
N THR A 3 -14.12 -21.23 2.52
CA THR A 3 -12.74 -21.05 3.00
C THR A 3 -12.19 -19.71 2.54
N THR A 4 -11.36 -19.07 3.36
CA THR A 4 -10.77 -17.76 3.05
C THR A 4 -9.40 -17.64 3.69
N VAL A 5 -8.53 -16.87 3.04
CA VAL A 5 -7.30 -16.35 3.65
C VAL A 5 -7.41 -14.82 3.75
N ILE A 6 -6.78 -14.24 4.78
CA ILE A 6 -6.83 -12.79 5.04
C ILE A 6 -5.81 -11.99 4.22
N GLY A 7 -4.78 -12.67 3.71
CA GLY A 7 -3.67 -12.13 2.93
C GLY A 7 -2.62 -13.22 2.69
N TYR A 8 -1.64 -12.95 1.83
CA TYR A 8 -0.55 -13.89 1.51
C TYR A 8 0.83 -13.21 1.56
N PRO A 9 1.90 -13.91 1.97
CA PRO A 9 3.25 -13.35 1.96
C PRO A 9 3.70 -12.88 0.57
N ARG A 10 4.11 -11.61 0.48
CA ARG A 10 4.46 -10.96 -0.80
C ARG A 10 5.94 -11.02 -1.19
N ILE A 11 6.81 -11.46 -0.27
CA ILE A 11 8.26 -11.39 -0.46
C ILE A 11 8.77 -12.35 -1.55
N GLY A 12 7.98 -13.39 -1.86
CA GLY A 12 8.31 -14.47 -2.78
C GLY A 12 9.13 -15.58 -2.13
N SER A 13 9.10 -16.77 -2.73
CA SER A 13 9.71 -18.00 -2.19
C SER A 13 11.23 -17.89 -2.00
N HIS A 14 11.89 -17.06 -2.81
CA HIS A 14 13.33 -16.81 -2.75
C HIS A 14 13.69 -15.35 -2.44
N ARG A 15 12.74 -14.57 -1.92
CA ARG A 15 12.86 -13.13 -1.61
C ARG A 15 13.06 -12.26 -2.84
N GLU A 16 12.41 -12.61 -3.93
CA GLU A 16 12.43 -11.96 -5.23
C GLU A 16 12.09 -10.46 -5.09
N LEU A 17 11.04 -10.13 -4.33
CA LEU A 17 10.62 -8.74 -4.12
C LEU A 17 11.71 -7.92 -3.45
N LYS A 18 12.32 -8.45 -2.38
CA LYS A 18 13.42 -7.80 -1.68
C LYS A 18 14.57 -7.46 -2.64
N PHE A 19 14.97 -8.41 -3.49
CA PHE A 19 16.08 -8.19 -4.40
C PHE A 19 15.73 -7.22 -5.53
N ALA A 20 14.49 -7.24 -6.01
CA ALA A 20 14.02 -6.27 -7.01
C ALA A 20 13.99 -4.85 -6.45
N GLU A 21 13.44 -4.63 -5.25
CA GLU A 21 13.46 -3.34 -4.55
C GLU A 21 14.89 -2.84 -4.33
N GLN A 22 15.79 -3.71 -3.86
CA GLN A 22 17.19 -3.35 -3.67
C GLN A 22 17.90 -2.96 -4.97
N LYS A 23 17.58 -3.61 -6.09
CA LYS A 23 18.08 -3.22 -7.41
C LYS A 23 17.48 -1.89 -7.87
N TYR A 24 16.19 -1.67 -7.60
CA TYR A 24 15.50 -0.42 -7.93
C TYR A 24 16.13 0.76 -7.17
N PHE A 25 16.37 0.61 -5.86
CA PHE A 25 17.04 1.64 -5.05
C PHE A 25 18.48 1.92 -5.49
N LYS A 26 19.15 0.96 -6.14
CA LYS A 26 20.48 1.12 -6.74
C LYS A 26 20.42 1.63 -8.18
N GLN A 27 19.22 1.91 -8.70
CA GLN A 27 18.99 2.34 -10.08
C GLN A 27 19.52 1.35 -11.12
N THR A 28 19.59 0.05 -10.77
CA THR A 28 20.04 -1.01 -11.68
C THR A 28 18.89 -1.72 -12.38
N VAL A 29 17.64 -1.41 -12.00
CA VAL A 29 16.41 -1.79 -12.71
C VAL A 29 15.46 -0.61 -12.71
N SER A 30 14.64 -0.52 -13.74
CA SER A 30 13.58 0.48 -13.91
C SER A 30 12.37 0.20 -13.00
N ALA A 31 11.48 1.20 -12.89
CA ALA A 31 10.18 1.04 -12.24
C ALA A 31 9.33 -0.05 -12.93
N ASP A 32 9.42 -0.17 -14.26
CA ASP A 32 8.69 -1.16 -15.04
C ASP A 32 9.20 -2.58 -14.77
N GLU A 33 10.51 -2.79 -14.62
CA GLU A 33 11.09 -4.08 -14.24
C GLU A 33 10.71 -4.49 -12.81
N LEU A 34 10.65 -3.53 -11.88
CA LEU A 34 10.13 -3.77 -10.53
C LEU A 34 8.64 -4.13 -10.57
N ALA A 35 7.84 -3.41 -11.36
CA ALA A 35 6.41 -3.68 -11.54
C ALA A 35 6.16 -5.05 -12.18
N GLN A 36 7.00 -5.46 -13.12
CA GLN A 36 6.94 -6.79 -13.72
C GLN A 36 7.23 -7.88 -12.69
N THR A 37 8.24 -7.70 -11.84
CA THR A 37 8.53 -8.65 -10.74
C THR A 37 7.34 -8.76 -9.79
N ALA A 38 6.74 -7.63 -9.42
CA ALA A 38 5.56 -7.60 -8.56
C ALA A 38 4.35 -8.31 -9.20
N SER A 39 4.12 -8.11 -10.50
CA SER A 39 3.05 -8.76 -11.26
C SER A 39 3.19 -10.30 -11.25
N VAL A 40 4.41 -10.79 -11.52
CA VAL A 40 4.72 -12.23 -11.48
C VAL A 40 4.45 -12.81 -10.09
N LEU A 41 4.92 -12.15 -9.03
CA LEU A 41 4.69 -12.60 -7.65
C LEU A 41 3.20 -12.65 -7.29
N ARG A 42 2.42 -11.65 -7.69
CA ARG A 42 0.97 -11.66 -7.45
C ARG A 42 0.30 -12.81 -8.21
N GLN A 43 0.71 -13.09 -9.44
CA GLN A 43 0.21 -14.22 -10.22
C GLN A 43 0.52 -15.57 -9.56
N GLU A 44 1.76 -15.80 -9.14
CA GLU A 44 2.20 -17.01 -8.46
C GLU A 44 1.48 -17.24 -7.13
N ASN A 45 1.32 -16.17 -6.34
CA ASN A 45 0.60 -16.22 -5.07
C ASN A 45 -0.88 -16.58 -5.27
N ARG A 46 -1.56 -15.95 -6.24
CA ARG A 46 -2.94 -16.31 -6.60
C ARG A 46 -3.04 -17.75 -7.09
N GLY A 47 -2.10 -18.20 -7.93
CA GLY A 47 -2.03 -19.58 -8.39
C GLY A 47 -1.91 -20.57 -7.24
N THR A 48 -1.09 -20.25 -6.25
CA THR A 48 -0.89 -21.08 -5.04
C THR A 48 -2.17 -21.16 -4.20
N VAL A 49 -2.78 -20.01 -3.86
CA VAL A 49 -3.99 -19.96 -3.02
C VAL A 49 -5.18 -20.61 -3.73
N SER A 50 -5.33 -20.36 -5.04
CA SER A 50 -6.38 -20.98 -5.87
C SER A 50 -6.18 -22.49 -5.99
N GLY A 51 -4.95 -22.94 -6.26
CA GLY A 51 -4.59 -24.36 -6.37
C GLY A 51 -4.79 -25.15 -5.07
N ALA A 52 -4.77 -24.47 -3.93
CA ALA A 52 -5.11 -25.06 -2.62
C ALA A 52 -6.63 -25.20 -2.38
N GLY A 53 -7.49 -24.79 -3.32
CA GLY A 53 -8.95 -24.91 -3.22
C GLY A 53 -9.61 -23.87 -2.31
N ILE A 54 -8.97 -22.71 -2.09
CA ILE A 54 -9.53 -21.64 -1.25
C ILE A 54 -10.63 -20.87 -2.00
N ASP A 55 -11.79 -20.69 -1.38
CA ASP A 55 -12.97 -20.06 -2.03
C ASP A 55 -12.85 -18.53 -2.17
N GLN A 56 -12.23 -17.85 -1.20
CA GLN A 56 -12.10 -16.39 -1.18
C GLN A 56 -10.64 -15.95 -1.12
N LEU A 57 -10.12 -15.55 -2.28
CA LEU A 57 -8.76 -15.05 -2.46
C LEU A 57 -8.69 -13.55 -2.16
N PRO A 58 -7.67 -13.07 -1.42
CA PRO A 58 -7.42 -11.65 -1.23
C PRO A 58 -6.85 -11.02 -2.51
N SER A 59 -7.03 -9.71 -2.63
CA SER A 59 -6.22 -8.83 -3.48
C SER A 59 -5.90 -7.56 -2.70
N ASN A 60 -4.94 -6.76 -3.18
CA ASN A 60 -4.42 -5.61 -2.45
C ASN A 60 -3.68 -5.93 -1.14
N ASP A 61 -3.40 -7.21 -0.88
CA ASP A 61 -2.52 -7.69 0.19
C ASP A 61 -1.02 -7.61 -0.19
N PHE A 62 -0.71 -7.51 -1.49
CA PHE A 62 0.61 -7.16 -2.00
C PHE A 62 0.96 -5.70 -1.67
N SER A 63 2.25 -5.40 -1.49
CA SER A 63 2.79 -4.05 -1.28
C SER A 63 4.29 -4.04 -1.56
N TYR A 64 4.82 -2.91 -2.02
CA TYR A 64 6.26 -2.69 -2.13
C TYR A 64 6.94 -2.35 -0.79
N TYR A 65 6.18 -2.07 0.27
CA TYR A 65 6.80 -1.77 1.55
C TYR A 65 5.90 -2.05 2.73
N ASP A 66 4.71 -1.48 2.76
CA ASP A 66 3.75 -1.65 3.85
C ASP A 66 2.30 -1.37 3.42
N THR A 67 1.35 -2.23 3.81
CA THR A 67 -0.07 -2.08 3.44
C THR A 67 -0.76 -0.91 4.15
N THR A 68 -0.24 -0.46 5.31
CA THR A 68 -0.75 0.75 5.97
C THR A 68 -0.32 1.99 5.20
N LEU A 69 0.96 2.05 4.79
CA LEU A 69 1.47 3.09 3.89
C LEU A 69 0.72 3.09 2.55
N ASP A 70 0.48 1.92 1.96
CA ASP A 70 -0.28 1.82 0.70
C ASP A 70 -1.64 2.50 0.81
N THR A 71 -2.35 2.29 1.91
CA THR A 71 -3.67 2.89 2.14
C THR A 71 -3.57 4.40 2.33
N ALA A 72 -2.54 4.89 3.03
CA ALA A 72 -2.31 6.32 3.21
C ALA A 72 -1.97 7.01 1.88
N PHE A 73 -1.04 6.43 1.13
CA PHE A 73 -0.58 6.95 -0.16
C PHE A 73 -1.70 7.00 -1.19
N LEU A 74 -2.50 5.94 -1.26
CA LEU A 74 -3.70 5.84 -2.10
C LEU A 74 -4.71 6.98 -1.86
N LEU A 75 -4.76 7.49 -0.63
CA LEU A 75 -5.67 8.53 -0.15
C LEU A 75 -5.02 9.91 -0.04
N ASN A 76 -3.85 10.11 -0.65
CA ASN A 76 -3.10 11.37 -0.67
C ASN A 76 -2.68 11.87 0.73
N ILE A 77 -2.58 10.96 1.70
CA ILE A 77 -2.06 11.22 3.05
C ILE A 77 -0.54 11.13 2.96
N VAL A 78 0.05 12.15 2.33
CA VAL A 78 1.48 12.28 2.06
C VAL A 78 1.92 13.65 2.58
N PRO A 79 2.81 13.72 3.59
CA PRO A 79 3.28 14.97 4.15
C PRO A 79 3.94 15.89 3.12
N LYS A 80 3.82 17.20 3.32
CA LYS A 80 4.29 18.21 2.35
C LYS A 80 5.77 18.06 1.99
N ARG A 81 6.62 17.66 2.94
CA ARG A 81 8.07 17.48 2.73
C ARG A 81 8.40 16.44 1.65
N TYR A 82 7.55 15.44 1.42
CA TYR A 82 7.76 14.45 0.35
C TYR A 82 7.23 14.98 -0.99
N LYS A 83 6.06 15.64 -0.97
CA LYS A 83 5.48 16.30 -2.16
C LYS A 83 6.42 17.35 -2.77
N ASP A 84 7.09 18.12 -1.92
CA ASP A 84 8.01 19.18 -2.36
C ASP A 84 9.26 18.63 -3.07
N LEU A 85 9.58 17.34 -2.92
CA LEU A 85 10.64 16.68 -3.68
C LEU A 85 10.26 16.47 -5.15
N ASN A 86 8.98 16.55 -5.53
CA ASN A 86 8.51 16.35 -6.91
C ASN A 86 9.10 15.08 -7.55
N LEU A 87 9.01 13.96 -6.83
CA LEU A 87 9.49 12.64 -7.26
C LEU A 87 8.47 11.96 -8.18
N SER A 88 8.89 10.87 -8.82
CA SER A 88 7.92 9.94 -9.41
C SER A 88 7.02 9.39 -8.29
N SER A 89 5.80 8.96 -8.62
CA SER A 89 4.87 8.44 -7.59
C SER A 89 5.46 7.27 -6.80
N LEU A 90 6.21 6.37 -7.46
CA LEU A 90 6.87 5.24 -6.80
C LEU A 90 8.03 5.70 -5.90
N ASP A 91 8.81 6.68 -6.36
CA ASP A 91 9.91 7.23 -5.55
C ASP A 91 9.40 8.06 -4.36
N GLU A 92 8.28 8.77 -4.50
CA GLU A 92 7.62 9.48 -3.39
C GLU A 92 7.14 8.49 -2.32
N TYR A 93 6.47 7.41 -2.74
CA TYR A 93 6.09 6.32 -1.86
C TYR A 93 7.29 5.73 -1.10
N PHE A 94 8.40 5.48 -1.80
CA PHE A 94 9.61 5.00 -1.15
C PHE A 94 10.30 6.07 -0.29
N ALA A 95 10.22 7.35 -0.64
CA ALA A 95 10.76 8.42 0.19
C ALA A 95 10.06 8.47 1.56
N GLU A 96 8.74 8.23 1.61
CA GLU A 96 8.02 8.07 2.87
C GLU A 96 8.50 6.86 3.67
N ALA A 97 8.71 5.72 3.00
CA ALA A 97 9.07 4.47 3.65
C ALA A 97 10.52 4.43 4.19
N ARG A 98 11.48 5.00 3.44
CA ARG A 98 12.92 4.85 3.70
C ARG A 98 13.71 6.15 3.64
N GLY A 99 13.04 7.30 3.52
CA GLY A 99 13.68 8.60 3.37
C GLY A 99 14.21 8.81 1.96
N TYR A 100 14.65 10.03 1.71
CA TYR A 100 15.27 10.42 0.45
C TYR A 100 16.45 11.34 0.72
N GLN A 101 17.58 11.07 0.07
CA GLN A 101 18.76 11.93 0.06
C GLN A 101 19.26 12.00 -1.38
N GLY A 102 19.29 13.20 -1.96
CA GLY A 102 19.74 13.41 -3.33
C GLY A 102 19.59 14.87 -3.77
N ASP A 103 19.66 15.11 -5.07
CA ASP A 103 19.67 16.46 -5.65
C ASP A 103 18.40 17.28 -5.33
N LYS A 104 17.29 16.59 -5.03
CA LYS A 104 16.01 17.22 -4.70
C LYS A 104 15.84 17.53 -3.21
N GLY A 105 16.81 17.16 -2.37
CA GLY A 105 16.80 17.44 -0.93
C GLY A 105 17.14 16.24 -0.06
N ASP A 106 16.92 16.42 1.24
CA ASP A 106 17.12 15.41 2.27
C ASP A 106 15.91 15.39 3.21
N VAL A 107 15.20 14.26 3.26
CA VAL A 107 14.06 14.05 4.14
C VAL A 107 14.15 12.70 4.83
N THR A 108 13.86 12.70 6.12
CA THR A 108 13.82 11.49 6.93
C THR A 108 12.60 10.63 6.57
N ALA A 109 12.74 9.31 6.67
CA ALA A 109 11.63 8.38 6.57
C ALA A 109 10.54 8.67 7.64
N LEU A 110 9.32 8.22 7.36
CA LEU A 110 8.28 8.13 8.38
C LEU A 110 8.66 7.14 9.48
N SER A 111 8.11 7.33 10.68
CA SER A 111 8.39 6.44 11.80
C SER A 111 7.83 5.04 11.57
N MET A 112 8.54 4.02 12.04
CA MET A 112 8.08 2.64 12.03
C MET A 112 7.64 2.20 13.42
N LYS A 113 6.56 1.42 13.51
CA LYS A 113 6.08 0.81 14.77
C LYS A 113 5.73 -0.65 14.56
N LYS A 114 5.78 -1.44 15.63
CA LYS A 114 5.28 -2.82 15.60
C LYS A 114 3.79 -2.85 15.22
N TRP A 115 3.43 -3.74 14.30
CA TRP A 115 2.06 -4.02 13.98
C TRP A 115 1.47 -4.91 15.07
N PHE A 116 0.75 -4.27 16.00
CA PHE A 116 0.22 -4.89 17.21
C PHE A 116 1.30 -5.68 17.97
N ASN A 117 1.04 -6.94 18.30
CA ASN A 117 1.93 -7.84 19.02
C ASN A 117 2.75 -8.75 18.08
N THR A 118 2.86 -8.41 16.78
CA THR A 118 3.63 -9.18 15.81
C THR A 118 5.08 -8.68 15.71
N ASN A 119 5.92 -9.39 14.94
CA ASN A 119 7.26 -8.93 14.55
C ASN A 119 7.26 -8.09 13.26
N TYR A 120 6.11 -7.92 12.62
CA TYR A 120 5.98 -7.02 11.49
C TYR A 120 5.97 -5.56 11.98
N HIS A 121 6.57 -4.67 11.21
CA HIS A 121 6.56 -3.23 11.48
C HIS A 121 5.84 -2.53 10.34
N TYR A 122 4.94 -1.61 10.67
CA TYR A 122 4.23 -0.79 9.69
C TYR A 122 4.82 0.62 9.68
N ILE A 123 4.65 1.32 8.56
CA ILE A 123 4.98 2.74 8.45
C ILE A 123 3.82 3.54 9.03
N VAL A 124 4.09 4.36 10.03
CA VAL A 124 3.08 5.21 10.67
C VAL A 124 2.73 6.34 9.71
N PRO A 125 1.52 6.39 9.13
CA PRO A 125 1.14 7.51 8.28
C PRO A 125 1.07 8.79 9.11
N GLU A 126 1.35 9.92 8.47
CA GLU A 126 1.40 11.22 9.14
C GLU A 126 0.41 12.19 8.50
N PHE A 127 -0.42 12.80 9.32
CA PHE A 127 -1.36 13.86 8.93
C PHE A 127 -0.82 15.20 9.39
N ASP A 128 -0.70 16.14 8.46
CA ASP A 128 -0.56 17.57 8.73
C ASP A 128 -1.95 18.25 8.77
N ASP A 129 -2.04 19.45 9.37
CA ASP A 129 -3.29 20.22 9.45
C ASP A 129 -3.90 20.54 8.07
N ASP A 130 -3.06 20.61 7.03
CA ASP A 130 -3.44 20.87 5.63
C ASP A 130 -3.54 19.60 4.77
N THR A 131 -3.56 18.41 5.38
CA THR A 131 -3.71 17.13 4.65
C THR A 131 -4.99 17.12 3.79
N ASP A 132 -4.82 17.06 2.47
CA ASP A 132 -5.89 16.96 1.49
C ASP A 132 -6.23 15.49 1.17
N ILE A 133 -7.13 14.90 1.96
CA ILE A 133 -7.52 13.49 1.80
C ILE A 133 -8.41 13.33 0.57
N LYS A 134 -7.91 12.57 -0.41
CA LYS A 134 -8.66 12.22 -1.63
C LYS A 134 -8.05 10.98 -2.28
N LEU A 135 -8.89 10.24 -2.99
CA LEU A 135 -8.44 9.09 -3.76
C LEU A 135 -7.56 9.56 -4.94
N VAL A 136 -6.29 9.16 -4.96
CA VAL A 136 -5.32 9.50 -6.03
C VAL A 136 -4.71 8.27 -6.73
N GLY A 137 -4.76 7.09 -6.11
CA GLY A 137 -4.19 5.86 -6.68
C GLY A 137 -5.23 4.88 -7.21
N THR A 138 -4.77 3.95 -8.06
CA THR A 138 -5.62 2.91 -8.67
C THR A 138 -5.27 1.48 -8.25
N LYS A 139 -4.21 1.27 -7.45
CA LYS A 139 -3.64 -0.03 -7.05
C LYS A 139 -4.70 -1.11 -6.74
N VAL A 140 -5.65 -0.80 -5.86
CA VAL A 140 -6.70 -1.74 -5.44
C VAL A 140 -7.55 -2.20 -6.64
N PHE A 141 -7.91 -1.25 -7.51
CA PHE A 141 -8.70 -1.53 -8.72
C PHE A 141 -7.87 -2.30 -9.74
N ASP A 142 -6.60 -1.95 -9.89
CA ASP A 142 -5.70 -2.56 -10.86
C ASP A 142 -5.40 -4.01 -10.48
N GLU A 143 -5.10 -4.30 -9.21
CA GLU A 143 -4.88 -5.67 -8.73
C GLU A 143 -6.15 -6.52 -8.77
N PHE A 144 -7.31 -5.92 -8.49
CA PHE A 144 -8.59 -6.62 -8.65
C PHE A 144 -8.86 -6.95 -10.12
N LYS A 145 -8.66 -5.99 -11.04
CA LYS A 145 -8.82 -6.19 -12.49
C LYS A 145 -7.82 -7.21 -13.02
N GLU A 146 -6.57 -7.17 -12.55
CA GLU A 146 -5.52 -8.13 -12.89
C GLU A 146 -5.98 -9.57 -12.56
N ALA A 147 -6.53 -9.77 -11.37
CA ALA A 147 -7.08 -11.08 -10.99
C ALA A 147 -8.33 -11.45 -11.80
N LYS A 148 -9.26 -10.50 -12.01
CA LYS A 148 -10.49 -10.70 -12.79
C LYS A 148 -10.16 -11.12 -14.24
N ASN A 149 -9.15 -10.51 -14.85
CA ASN A 149 -8.65 -10.85 -16.19
C ASN A 149 -8.04 -12.26 -16.26
N ALA A 150 -7.54 -12.79 -15.14
CA ALA A 150 -7.09 -14.18 -15.02
C ALA A 150 -8.22 -15.16 -14.67
N GLY A 151 -9.48 -14.72 -14.69
CA GLY A 151 -10.64 -15.55 -14.35
C GLY A 151 -10.86 -15.76 -12.85
N ILE A 152 -10.18 -14.99 -11.99
CA ILE A 152 -10.23 -15.14 -10.54
C ILE A 152 -10.90 -13.91 -9.92
N THR A 153 -12.06 -14.11 -9.29
CA THR A 153 -12.66 -13.06 -8.45
C THR A 153 -11.97 -13.03 -7.10
N THR A 154 -11.41 -11.88 -6.74
CA THR A 154 -10.75 -11.65 -5.44
C THR A 154 -11.58 -10.75 -4.54
N ARG A 155 -11.24 -10.72 -3.25
CA ARG A 155 -11.76 -9.79 -2.26
C ARG A 155 -10.67 -8.76 -1.94
N PRO A 156 -10.79 -7.51 -2.41
CA PRO A 156 -9.84 -6.46 -2.04
C PRO A 156 -9.75 -6.27 -0.53
N VAL A 157 -8.52 -6.13 -0.02
CA VAL A 157 -8.22 -5.93 1.40
C VAL A 157 -7.61 -4.54 1.59
N LEU A 158 -8.15 -3.75 2.52
CA LEU A 158 -7.66 -2.42 2.85
C LEU A 158 -7.65 -2.21 4.37
N VAL A 159 -6.76 -1.33 4.85
CA VAL A 159 -6.82 -0.85 6.23
C VAL A 159 -8.04 0.06 6.37
N GLY A 160 -8.96 -0.29 7.26
CA GLY A 160 -10.20 0.48 7.46
C GLY A 160 -9.93 1.89 8.04
N PRO A 161 -10.86 2.84 7.82
CA PRO A 161 -10.65 4.26 8.14
C PRO A 161 -10.37 4.51 9.63
N TYR A 162 -11.08 3.80 10.52
CA TYR A 162 -10.84 3.91 11.96
C TYR A 162 -9.42 3.46 12.33
N THR A 163 -8.99 2.31 11.81
CA THR A 163 -7.66 1.75 12.09
C THR A 163 -6.57 2.66 11.53
N LEU A 164 -6.74 3.17 10.31
CA LEU A 164 -5.80 4.11 9.72
C LEU A 164 -5.63 5.34 10.62
N LEU A 165 -6.72 6.02 10.97
CA LEU A 165 -6.68 7.19 11.86
C LEU A 165 -6.06 6.88 13.22
N LYS A 166 -6.38 5.72 13.80
CA LYS A 166 -5.89 5.33 15.12
C LYS A 166 -4.38 5.02 15.13
N LEU A 167 -3.86 4.51 14.02
CA LEU A 167 -2.47 4.08 13.89
C LEU A 167 -1.56 5.15 13.26
N SER A 168 -2.08 6.33 12.97
CA SER A 168 -1.34 7.47 12.40
C SER A 168 -0.80 8.44 13.44
N ALA A 169 0.18 9.23 13.02
CA ALA A 169 0.66 10.42 13.71
C ALA A 169 -0.03 11.67 13.18
N TYR A 170 -0.15 12.69 14.03
CA TYR A 170 -0.76 13.98 13.68
C TYR A 170 0.22 15.10 14.05
N LYS A 171 0.48 15.98 13.09
CA LYS A 171 1.28 17.19 13.26
C LYS A 171 0.35 18.39 13.27
N GLY A 172 0.60 19.34 14.16
CA GLY A 172 -0.24 20.52 14.33
C GLY A 172 -1.40 20.31 15.32
N SER A 173 -2.51 20.95 15.03
CA SER A 173 -3.65 21.12 15.94
C SER A 173 -4.79 20.12 15.70
N LYS A 174 -4.97 19.66 14.46
CA LYS A 174 -6.01 18.69 14.10
C LYS A 174 -5.73 17.31 14.67
N ARG A 175 -6.80 16.55 14.85
CA ARG A 175 -6.86 15.25 15.53
C ARG A 175 -7.70 14.28 14.68
N PRO A 176 -7.70 12.97 15.00
CA PRO A 176 -8.43 11.96 14.21
C PRO A 176 -9.86 12.33 13.83
N ALA A 177 -10.62 12.96 14.73
CA ALA A 177 -12.01 13.34 14.51
C ALA A 177 -12.18 14.37 13.37
N ASP A 178 -11.21 15.26 13.18
CA ASP A 178 -11.24 16.31 12.15
C ASP A 178 -11.12 15.75 10.74
N PHE A 179 -10.56 14.54 10.60
CA PHE A 179 -10.33 13.88 9.31
C PHE A 179 -11.34 12.76 9.02
N ALA A 180 -12.10 12.30 10.03
CA ALA A 180 -12.90 11.09 9.94
C ALA A 180 -13.95 11.12 8.81
N ALA A 181 -14.71 12.21 8.71
CA ALA A 181 -15.74 12.35 7.67
C ALA A 181 -15.14 12.36 6.26
N THR A 182 -14.05 13.11 6.06
CA THR A 182 -13.35 13.19 4.76
C THR A 182 -12.74 11.86 4.38
N LEU A 183 -12.13 11.14 5.33
CA LEU A 183 -11.54 9.83 5.09
C LEU A 183 -12.59 8.80 4.68
N VAL A 184 -13.71 8.73 5.41
CA VAL A 184 -14.82 7.82 5.06
C VAL A 184 -15.34 8.14 3.66
N LYS A 185 -15.53 9.42 3.34
CA LYS A 185 -15.98 9.84 2.01
C LYS A 185 -14.99 9.43 0.91
N ALA A 186 -13.69 9.64 1.12
CA ALA A 186 -12.65 9.27 0.16
C ALA A 186 -12.55 7.76 -0.07
N MET A 187 -12.93 6.95 0.94
CA MET A 187 -12.96 5.49 0.83
C MET A 187 -14.27 4.92 0.29
N MET A 188 -15.32 5.73 0.08
CA MET A 188 -16.60 5.25 -0.47
C MET A 188 -16.48 4.52 -1.82
N PRO A 189 -15.60 4.93 -2.77
CA PRO A 189 -15.41 4.17 -4.02
C PRO A 189 -15.07 2.69 -3.79
N TYR A 190 -14.49 2.32 -2.65
CA TYR A 190 -14.21 0.92 -2.29
C TYR A 190 -15.39 0.17 -1.68
N SER A 191 -16.39 0.90 -1.18
CA SER A 191 -17.60 0.31 -0.61
C SER A 191 -18.65 -0.07 -1.67
N VAL A 192 -18.41 0.33 -2.93
CA VAL A 192 -19.29 0.00 -4.06
C VAL A 192 -19.00 -1.41 -4.55
N ASN A 193 -20.06 -2.15 -4.88
CA ASN A 193 -20.06 -3.56 -5.22
C ASN A 193 -19.05 -3.89 -6.33
N TRP A 194 -17.87 -4.43 -5.97
CA TRP A 194 -16.85 -4.95 -6.89
C TRP A 194 -17.32 -6.10 -7.79
N LEU A 195 -18.56 -6.55 -7.59
CA LEU A 195 -19.20 -7.69 -8.23
C LEU A 195 -20.00 -7.31 -9.50
N THR A 196 -19.98 -6.05 -9.93
CA THR A 196 -20.38 -5.65 -11.29
C THR A 196 -19.16 -5.66 -12.20
#